data_AF-A0A1V6HP54-F1
#
_entry.id   AF-A0A1V6HP54-F1
#
_cell.length_a   1.000
_cell.length_b   1.000
_cell.length_c   1.000
_cell.angle_alpha   90.00
_cell.angle_beta   90.00
_cell.angle_gamma   90.00
#
_symmetry.space_group_name_H-M   'P 1'
#
loop_
_entity.id
_entity.type
_entity.pdbx_description
1 polymer ?
#
loop_
_entity_poly.entity_id
_entity_poly.type
_entity_poly.pdbx_seq_one_letter_code
_entity_poly.pdbx_strand_id
1 'polypeptide(L)'
;MIMRRSVFLSLWIVMAACQPRSQHIPIVETALKDTGSVFYTDFSTYPKVRNVLPIGIFDSGTGGLTVMEAILASRLLDSEQFIYFGDQANMPYGNYPAEGKTDYLRELIIKDALFLLGQQIKVLVVACNTATAYGLEDITTYLEESGSGIKAIGVINAGVNATLDKIRPGEDAAIGILATVGTIASQGYEKTFGTQAGIRGHGDNLMVVSHGSFGFAEAVDGERDFADKDATGPGNSYRGPSLDHPQFRIERDLLPAYGFDFSSNKMLYEGLVDNPLVLQLNAPENYARYHLLSLVEKLRSNKNPKQLRYLVLGCTHYPYQIATINKMLRELRTYEKDGIYPYRDLIAEKVEIIDPALETACELYYTLLNDSLLTFNLAPSSARFYISIPYKNPGHPERFDSLGRFTYEYKYGRQPGVFERDTDIVPFSADIIDQQTIERLRSLRFTWPLLPF
;
A
#
# COMPACT_ATOMS: atom_id res chain seq x y z
N MET A 1 -24.16 42.75 41.16
CA MET A 1 -24.36 41.30 41.35
C MET A 1 -24.15 40.64 39.99
N ILE A 2 -22.92 40.19 39.76
CA ILE A 2 -22.41 39.68 38.49
C ILE A 2 -22.71 38.18 38.44
N MET A 3 -23.51 37.71 37.49
CA MET A 3 -23.71 36.27 37.24
C MET A 3 -22.91 35.87 35.99
N ARG A 4 -21.74 35.26 36.23
CA ARG A 4 -20.91 34.58 35.23
C ARG A 4 -21.68 33.39 34.67
N ARG A 5 -21.88 33.35 33.35
CA ARG A 5 -22.23 32.13 32.62
C ARG A 5 -20.93 31.39 32.29
N SER A 6 -20.76 30.22 32.88
CA SER A 6 -19.66 29.31 32.62
C SER A 6 -19.83 28.69 31.23
N VAL A 7 -18.96 29.07 30.29
CA VAL A 7 -18.81 28.40 29.01
C VAL A 7 -17.91 27.19 29.25
N PHE A 8 -18.48 25.98 29.20
CA PHE A 8 -17.70 24.75 29.12
C PHE A 8 -17.10 24.67 27.72
N LEU A 9 -15.84 25.11 27.59
CA LEU A 9 -15.03 24.87 26.42
C LEU A 9 -14.50 23.43 26.52
N SER A 10 -15.15 22.49 25.83
CA SER A 10 -14.64 21.13 25.65
C SER A 10 -13.41 21.18 24.75
N LEU A 11 -12.24 21.32 25.38
CA LEU A 11 -10.93 21.19 24.75
C LEU A 11 -10.74 19.71 24.37
N TRP A 12 -11.13 19.35 23.14
CA TRP A 12 -10.70 18.09 22.54
C TRP A 12 -9.21 18.21 22.22
N ILE A 13 -8.38 17.85 23.19
CA ILE A 13 -6.96 17.61 22.97
C ILE A 13 -6.86 16.32 22.15
N VAL A 14 -6.78 16.46 20.83
CA VAL A 14 -6.25 15.40 19.97
C VAL A 14 -4.76 15.31 20.32
N MET A 15 -4.41 14.49 21.30
CA MET A 15 -3.03 14.03 21.45
C MET A 15 -2.76 13.08 20.29
N ALA A 16 -2.43 13.64 19.13
CA ALA A 16 -1.59 12.96 18.17
C ALA A 16 -0.23 12.81 18.85
N ALA A 17 -0.06 11.71 19.58
CA ALA A 17 1.24 11.28 20.04
C ALA A 17 2.05 10.92 18.79
N CYS A 18 2.72 11.90 18.20
CA CYS A 18 3.92 11.63 17.42
C CYS A 18 4.90 10.98 18.39
N GLN A 19 4.89 9.65 18.47
CA GLN A 19 6.01 8.94 19.06
C GLN A 19 7.25 9.39 18.30
N PRO A 20 8.30 9.89 19.00
CA PRO A 20 9.54 10.26 18.33
C PRO A 20 10.08 9.01 17.63
N ARG A 21 10.27 9.08 16.32
CA ARG A 21 10.85 8.00 15.51
C ARG A 21 12.20 7.62 16.14
N SER A 22 12.35 6.36 16.53
CA SER A 22 13.65 5.88 17.02
C SER A 22 14.69 6.11 15.91
N GLN A 23 15.76 6.83 16.22
CA GLN A 23 16.87 7.00 15.30
C GLN A 23 17.62 5.69 15.06
N HIS A 24 17.47 4.70 15.95
CA HIS A 24 18.15 3.43 15.89
C HIS A 24 17.17 2.30 15.55
N ILE A 25 17.47 1.56 14.48
CA ILE A 25 16.81 0.30 14.15
C ILE A 25 17.82 -0.81 14.46
N PRO A 26 17.55 -1.72 15.42
CA PRO A 26 18.52 -2.72 15.87
C PRO A 26 19.19 -3.50 14.75
N ILE A 27 18.44 -3.94 13.74
CA ILE A 27 18.97 -4.73 12.63
C ILE A 27 19.98 -3.97 11.77
N VAL A 28 19.90 -2.63 11.68
CA VAL A 28 20.81 -1.81 10.86
C VAL A 28 22.23 -1.88 11.43
N GLU A 29 22.37 -1.74 12.75
CA GLU A 29 23.68 -1.84 13.39
C GLU A 29 24.30 -3.23 13.21
N THR A 30 23.50 -4.28 13.41
CA THR A 30 23.91 -5.65 13.17
C THR A 30 24.35 -5.86 11.72
N ALA A 31 23.58 -5.36 10.74
CA ALA A 31 23.89 -5.50 9.32
C ALA A 31 25.12 -4.71 8.84
N LEU A 32 25.49 -3.64 9.53
CA LEU A 32 26.68 -2.83 9.20
C LEU A 32 27.95 -3.30 9.90
N LYS A 33 27.87 -3.74 11.16
CA LYS A 33 29.05 -3.90 12.03
C LYS A 33 29.37 -5.33 12.42
N ASP A 34 28.38 -6.23 12.47
CA ASP A 34 28.57 -7.60 12.93
C ASP A 34 28.79 -8.56 11.76
N THR A 35 30.06 -8.78 11.39
CA THR A 35 30.44 -9.65 10.27
C THR A 35 30.06 -11.13 10.47
N GLY A 36 29.70 -11.55 11.68
CA GLY A 36 29.20 -12.90 11.97
C GLY A 36 27.69 -13.05 11.83
N SER A 37 26.97 -11.94 11.64
CA SER A 37 25.52 -11.95 11.53
C SER A 37 25.03 -12.41 10.18
N VAL A 38 23.89 -13.12 10.16
CA VAL A 38 23.15 -13.47 8.94
C VAL A 38 22.61 -12.25 8.19
N PHE A 39 22.58 -11.09 8.83
CA PHE A 39 22.12 -9.82 8.26
C PHE A 39 23.28 -8.98 7.69
N TYR A 40 24.53 -9.38 7.90
CA TYR A 40 25.68 -8.66 7.36
C TYR A 40 25.81 -8.89 5.86
N THR A 41 25.89 -7.79 5.11
CA THR A 41 26.15 -7.82 3.67
C THR A 41 27.57 -7.31 3.40
N ASP A 42 28.45 -8.21 2.96
CA ASP A 42 29.82 -7.83 2.58
C ASP A 42 29.85 -7.21 1.17
N PHE A 43 29.66 -5.89 1.10
CA PHE A 43 29.74 -5.13 -0.15
C PHE A 43 31.15 -5.11 -0.76
N SER A 44 32.20 -5.57 -0.07
CA SER A 44 33.51 -5.74 -0.70
C SER A 44 33.55 -6.93 -1.67
N THR A 45 32.64 -7.90 -1.48
CA THR A 45 32.47 -9.08 -2.35
C THR A 45 31.48 -8.85 -3.48
N TYR A 46 30.78 -7.70 -3.49
CA TYR A 46 29.86 -7.36 -4.57
C TYR A 46 30.58 -7.23 -5.91
N PRO A 47 29.98 -7.71 -7.02
CA PRO A 47 30.56 -7.54 -8.35
C PRO A 47 30.78 -6.06 -8.69
N LYS A 48 32.02 -5.71 -9.05
CA LYS A 48 32.38 -4.33 -9.45
C LYS A 48 31.58 -3.85 -10.66
N VAL A 49 31.29 -4.77 -11.60
CA VAL A 49 30.43 -4.52 -12.76
C VAL A 49 29.01 -4.94 -12.38
N ARG A 50 28.16 -3.95 -12.12
CA ARG A 50 26.80 -4.18 -11.59
C ARG A 50 25.71 -4.19 -12.65
N ASN A 51 25.96 -3.74 -13.88
CA ASN A 51 24.92 -3.65 -14.91
C ASN A 51 24.34 -5.01 -15.35
N VAL A 52 25.05 -6.11 -15.07
CA VAL A 52 24.58 -7.50 -15.27
C VAL A 52 23.84 -8.09 -14.06
N LEU A 53 23.81 -7.40 -12.93
CA LEU A 53 23.09 -7.84 -11.74
C LEU A 53 21.59 -7.56 -11.87
N PRO A 54 20.74 -8.35 -11.20
CA PRO A 54 19.30 -8.16 -11.26
C PRO A 54 18.83 -6.91 -10.54
N ILE A 55 17.66 -6.43 -10.94
CA ILE A 55 16.86 -5.45 -10.22
C ILE A 55 16.12 -6.19 -9.10
N GLY A 56 16.28 -5.74 -7.85
CA GLY A 56 15.56 -6.28 -6.71
C GLY A 56 14.24 -5.52 -6.50
N ILE A 57 13.14 -6.23 -6.34
CA ILE A 57 11.82 -5.66 -6.07
C ILE A 57 11.26 -6.37 -4.84
N PHE A 58 10.84 -5.63 -3.81
CA PHE A 58 10.07 -6.24 -2.72
C PHE A 58 8.78 -5.52 -2.37
N ASP A 59 7.86 -6.29 -1.82
CA ASP A 59 6.57 -5.86 -1.29
C ASP A 59 6.21 -6.67 -0.04
N SER A 60 5.17 -6.25 0.68
CA SER A 60 4.66 -7.03 1.82
C SER A 60 4.00 -8.35 1.41
N GLY A 61 3.79 -8.63 0.13
CA GLY A 61 3.14 -9.84 -0.36
C GLY A 61 3.20 -9.96 -1.88
N THR A 62 2.11 -10.42 -2.50
CA THR A 62 2.00 -10.56 -3.97
C THR A 62 1.51 -9.31 -4.68
N GLY A 63 1.01 -8.30 -3.94
CA GLY A 63 0.49 -7.06 -4.51
C GLY A 63 1.51 -6.30 -5.35
N GLY A 64 2.78 -6.29 -4.92
CA GLY A 64 3.90 -5.65 -5.62
C GLY A 64 4.18 -6.16 -7.02
N LEU A 65 3.63 -7.32 -7.41
CA LEU A 65 3.68 -7.79 -8.79
C LEU A 65 2.97 -6.85 -9.77
N THR A 66 2.09 -5.97 -9.30
CA THR A 66 1.52 -4.87 -10.11
C THR A 66 2.57 -3.83 -10.51
N VAL A 67 3.56 -3.56 -9.63
CA VAL A 67 4.71 -2.69 -9.94
C VAL A 67 5.62 -3.37 -10.95
N MET A 68 5.88 -4.67 -10.77
CA MET A 68 6.63 -5.46 -11.75
C MET A 68 5.94 -5.52 -13.11
N GLU A 69 4.61 -5.69 -13.12
CA GLU A 69 3.80 -5.66 -14.34
C GLU A 69 3.96 -4.34 -15.07
N ALA A 70 3.90 -3.22 -14.36
CA ALA A 70 4.08 -1.89 -14.96
C ALA A 70 5.51 -1.69 -15.50
N ILE A 71 6.53 -2.18 -14.76
CA ILE A 71 7.92 -2.19 -15.21
C ILE A 71 8.07 -2.94 -16.53
N LEU A 72 7.55 -4.17 -16.61
CA LEU A 72 7.64 -4.98 -17.83
C LEU A 72 6.79 -4.43 -18.97
N ALA A 73 5.59 -3.91 -18.67
CA ALA A 73 4.71 -3.29 -19.66
C ALA A 73 5.31 -2.04 -20.30
N SER A 74 6.16 -1.31 -19.58
CA SER A 74 6.80 -0.07 -20.06
C SER A 74 7.74 -0.30 -21.25
N ARG A 75 8.30 -1.52 -21.39
CA ARG A 75 9.36 -1.87 -22.35
C ARG A 75 10.67 -1.08 -22.21
N LEU A 76 10.78 -0.18 -21.23
CA LEU A 76 11.99 0.60 -20.98
C LEU A 76 13.14 -0.25 -20.44
N LEU A 77 12.79 -1.38 -19.83
CA LEU A 77 13.68 -2.27 -19.08
C LEU A 77 13.65 -3.69 -19.64
N ASP A 78 13.41 -3.80 -20.95
CA ASP A 78 13.54 -5.06 -21.67
C ASP A 78 14.98 -5.61 -21.47
N SER A 79 15.10 -6.93 -21.39
CA SER A 79 16.35 -7.66 -21.11
C SER A 79 16.88 -7.58 -19.69
N GLU A 80 16.26 -6.79 -18.80
CA GLU A 80 16.64 -6.78 -17.40
C GLU A 80 16.28 -8.08 -16.67
N GLN A 81 17.13 -8.45 -15.71
CA GLN A 81 16.88 -9.56 -14.80
C GLN A 81 16.26 -9.06 -13.51
N PHE A 82 15.33 -9.81 -12.93
CA PHE A 82 14.61 -9.40 -11.73
C PHE A 82 14.70 -10.44 -10.61
N ILE A 83 14.71 -9.97 -9.38
CA ILE A 83 14.40 -10.77 -8.20
C ILE A 83 13.24 -10.10 -7.49
N TYR A 84 12.12 -10.82 -7.37
CA TYR A 84 10.96 -10.38 -6.61
C TYR A 84 10.93 -11.07 -5.26
N PHE A 85 10.62 -10.32 -4.20
CA PHE A 85 10.37 -10.85 -2.87
C PHE A 85 9.06 -10.31 -2.27
N GLY A 86 8.19 -11.20 -1.81
CA GLY A 86 6.96 -10.84 -1.08
C GLY A 86 6.99 -11.33 0.37
N ASP A 87 6.92 -10.44 1.35
CA ASP A 87 6.93 -10.81 2.78
C ASP A 87 5.55 -11.24 3.32
N GLN A 88 4.95 -12.24 2.66
CA GLN A 88 3.58 -12.70 2.90
C GLN A 88 3.32 -13.14 4.34
N ALA A 89 4.30 -13.73 5.03
CA ALA A 89 4.13 -14.17 6.42
C ALA A 89 3.79 -13.02 7.37
N ASN A 90 4.30 -11.81 7.09
CA ASN A 90 4.13 -10.62 7.91
C ASN A 90 3.10 -9.64 7.33
N MET A 91 2.50 -9.93 6.18
CA MET A 91 1.40 -9.15 5.60
C MET A 91 0.19 -9.13 6.55
N PRO A 92 -0.61 -8.05 6.60
CA PRO A 92 -0.41 -6.75 5.97
C PRO A 92 0.43 -5.76 6.80
N TYR A 93 1.36 -5.08 6.12
CA TYR A 93 2.20 -4.04 6.74
C TYR A 93 1.40 -2.81 7.22
N GLY A 94 0.25 -2.55 6.60
CA GLY A 94 -0.59 -1.38 6.89
C GLY A 94 -1.13 -1.30 8.32
N ASN A 95 -1.17 -2.41 9.04
CA ASN A 95 -1.77 -2.50 10.39
C ASN A 95 -0.78 -2.28 11.52
N TYR A 96 0.52 -2.53 11.31
CA TYR A 96 1.55 -2.37 12.35
C TYR A 96 1.57 -1.00 13.02
N PRO A 97 1.42 0.15 12.31
CA PRO A 97 1.40 1.45 12.96
C PRO A 97 0.21 1.64 13.91
N ALA A 98 -0.97 1.11 13.54
CA ALA A 98 -2.17 1.19 14.37
C ALA A 98 -2.03 0.35 15.65
N GLU A 99 -1.27 -0.75 15.58
CA GLU A 99 -0.91 -1.60 16.72
C GLU A 99 0.27 -1.07 17.55
N GLY A 100 0.79 0.13 17.25
CA GLY A 100 1.95 0.69 17.93
C GLY A 100 3.26 -0.06 17.66
N LYS A 101 3.35 -0.75 16.53
CA LYS A 101 4.49 -1.60 16.10
C LYS A 101 5.32 -1.00 14.97
N THR A 102 5.37 0.33 14.88
CA THR A 102 6.11 1.04 13.82
C THR A 102 7.59 0.65 13.76
N ASP A 103 8.28 0.54 14.89
CA ASP A 103 9.72 0.20 14.89
C ASP A 103 9.97 -1.25 14.46
N TYR A 104 9.09 -2.18 14.82
CA TYR A 104 9.17 -3.55 14.32
C TYR A 104 8.88 -3.63 12.82
N LEU A 105 7.91 -2.85 12.31
CA LEU A 105 7.68 -2.73 10.86
C LEU A 105 8.93 -2.23 10.14
N ARG A 106 9.61 -1.20 10.66
CA ARG A 106 10.88 -0.70 10.09
C ARG A 106 11.96 -1.78 10.05
N GLU A 107 12.07 -2.60 11.10
CA GLU A 107 12.98 -3.74 11.14
C GLU A 107 12.65 -4.80 10.08
N LEU A 108 11.37 -5.13 9.88
CA LEU A 108 10.93 -6.03 8.82
C LEU A 108 11.31 -5.49 7.42
N ILE A 109 11.05 -4.21 7.16
CA ILE A 109 11.37 -3.58 5.89
C ILE A 109 12.88 -3.63 5.59
N ILE A 110 13.73 -3.39 6.60
CA ILE A 110 15.18 -3.52 6.44
C ILE A 110 15.57 -4.98 6.21
N LYS A 111 14.97 -5.93 6.94
CA LYS A 111 15.22 -7.37 6.74
C LYS A 111 14.92 -7.81 5.31
N ASP A 112 13.82 -7.33 4.73
CA ASP A 112 13.44 -7.61 3.35
C ASP A 112 14.44 -7.05 2.34
N ALA A 113 14.89 -5.79 2.55
CA ALA A 113 15.92 -5.17 1.75
C ALA A 113 17.24 -5.97 1.82
N LEU A 114 17.64 -6.39 3.03
CA LEU A 114 18.86 -7.18 3.26
C LEU A 114 18.81 -8.53 2.57
N PHE A 115 17.65 -9.20 2.50
CA PHE A 115 17.51 -10.44 1.73
C PHE A 115 17.88 -10.22 0.26
N LEU A 116 17.32 -9.19 -0.37
CA LEU A 116 17.60 -8.88 -1.77
C LEU A 116 19.05 -8.42 -2.00
N LEU A 117 19.62 -7.67 -1.05
CA LEU A 117 21.04 -7.31 -1.09
C LEU A 117 21.93 -8.56 -0.93
N GLY A 118 21.55 -9.54 -0.13
CA GLY A 118 22.24 -10.84 -0.08
C GLY A 118 22.21 -11.58 -1.43
N GLN A 119 21.25 -11.29 -2.31
CA GLN A 119 21.15 -11.83 -3.67
C GLN A 119 21.91 -11.03 -4.74
N GLN A 120 22.67 -10.00 -4.34
CA GLN A 120 23.48 -9.14 -5.22
C GLN A 120 22.67 -8.44 -6.32
N ILE A 121 21.84 -7.47 -5.94
CA ILE A 121 21.06 -6.63 -6.86
C ILE A 121 21.83 -5.34 -7.24
N LYS A 122 21.49 -4.73 -8.38
CA LYS A 122 22.06 -3.42 -8.78
C LYS A 122 21.29 -2.20 -8.28
N VAL A 123 20.00 -2.37 -8.06
CA VAL A 123 19.07 -1.34 -7.58
C VAL A 123 17.92 -2.01 -6.86
N LEU A 124 17.42 -1.37 -5.82
CA LEU A 124 16.32 -1.86 -4.99
C LEU A 124 15.04 -1.06 -5.27
N VAL A 125 13.94 -1.74 -5.50
CA VAL A 125 12.60 -1.15 -5.65
C VAL A 125 11.74 -1.58 -4.48
N VAL A 126 11.26 -0.61 -3.71
CA VAL A 126 10.29 -0.76 -2.63
C VAL A 126 8.89 -0.62 -3.24
N ALA A 127 8.30 -1.73 -3.68
CA ALA A 127 6.99 -1.72 -4.36
C ALA A 127 5.82 -1.47 -3.39
N CYS A 128 5.98 -1.80 -2.11
CA CYS A 128 4.95 -1.54 -1.11
C CYS A 128 4.87 -0.04 -0.77
N ASN A 129 3.66 0.54 -0.85
CA ASN A 129 3.42 1.91 -0.42
C ASN A 129 3.67 2.09 1.09
N THR A 130 3.23 1.14 1.91
CA THR A 130 3.47 1.18 3.36
C THR A 130 4.97 1.04 3.66
N ALA A 131 5.69 0.11 3.01
CA ALA A 131 7.13 -0.01 3.23
C ALA A 131 7.89 1.24 2.76
N THR A 132 7.47 1.85 1.65
CA THR A 132 8.03 3.13 1.18
C THR A 132 7.84 4.21 2.25
N ALA A 133 6.63 4.33 2.79
CA ALA A 133 6.28 5.35 3.76
C ALA A 133 7.08 5.27 5.08
N TYR A 134 7.39 4.05 5.52
CA TYR A 134 8.03 3.82 6.83
C TYR A 134 9.52 3.50 6.76
N GLY A 135 10.02 2.94 5.65
CA GLY A 135 11.36 2.37 5.58
C GLY A 135 12.25 2.83 4.43
N LEU A 136 11.75 3.59 3.43
CA LEU A 136 12.60 4.03 2.31
C LEU A 136 13.79 4.88 2.79
N GLU A 137 13.55 5.80 3.74
CA GLU A 137 14.61 6.64 4.31
C GLU A 137 15.64 5.82 5.11
N ASP A 138 15.18 4.79 5.83
CA ASP A 138 16.05 3.91 6.61
C ASP A 138 16.92 3.05 5.68
N ILE A 139 16.32 2.51 4.61
CA ILE A 139 17.04 1.80 3.54
C ILE A 139 18.06 2.72 2.88
N THR A 140 17.67 3.94 2.53
CA THR A 140 18.56 4.89 1.84
C THR A 140 19.76 5.24 2.72
N THR A 141 19.52 5.55 4.00
CA THR A 141 20.58 5.80 4.98
C THR A 141 21.52 4.60 5.10
N TYR A 142 20.99 3.37 5.22
CA TYR A 142 21.81 2.16 5.25
C TYR A 142 22.66 1.97 3.99
N LEU A 143 22.10 2.21 2.80
CA LEU A 143 22.82 2.08 1.53
C LEU A 143 23.92 3.15 1.37
N GLU A 144 23.69 4.36 1.89
CA GLU A 144 24.69 5.43 1.94
C GLU A 144 25.83 5.10 2.91
N GLU A 145 25.50 4.70 4.15
CA GLU A 145 26.47 4.34 5.18
C GLU A 145 27.32 3.12 4.81
N SER A 146 26.73 2.15 4.11
CA SER A 146 27.45 0.97 3.63
C SER A 146 28.45 1.28 2.50
N GLY A 147 28.37 2.46 1.86
CA GLY A 147 29.19 2.81 0.71
C GLY A 147 28.95 1.93 -0.53
N SER A 148 27.83 1.20 -0.57
CA SER A 148 27.52 0.22 -1.63
C SER A 148 27.32 0.85 -3.01
N GLY A 149 26.94 2.13 -3.05
CA GLY A 149 26.53 2.83 -4.27
C GLY A 149 25.26 2.26 -4.91
N ILE A 150 24.49 1.42 -4.20
CA ILE A 150 23.18 0.92 -4.62
C ILE A 150 22.14 1.98 -4.24
N LYS A 151 21.16 2.21 -5.12
CA LYS A 151 20.05 3.13 -4.88
C LYS A 151 18.77 2.36 -4.56
N ALA A 152 17.90 2.98 -3.77
CA ALA A 152 16.54 2.51 -3.53
C ALA A 152 15.52 3.48 -4.14
N ILE A 153 14.48 2.92 -4.75
CA ILE A 153 13.36 3.66 -5.35
C ILE A 153 12.08 3.21 -4.65
N GLY A 154 11.22 4.16 -4.28
CA GLY A 154 9.94 3.87 -3.64
C GLY A 154 8.76 4.46 -4.39
N VAL A 155 7.62 3.77 -4.31
CA VAL A 155 6.43 4.07 -5.13
C VAL A 155 5.74 5.41 -4.81
N ILE A 156 5.87 5.93 -3.58
CA ILE A 156 5.20 7.19 -3.19
C ILE A 156 5.74 8.37 -3.99
N ASN A 157 7.06 8.49 -4.13
CA ASN A 157 7.67 9.60 -4.87
C ASN A 157 7.28 9.57 -6.34
N ALA A 158 7.28 8.37 -6.95
CA ALA A 158 6.80 8.15 -8.30
C ALA A 158 5.35 8.60 -8.48
N GLY A 159 4.44 8.19 -7.59
CA GLY A 159 3.03 8.60 -7.63
C GLY A 159 2.81 10.11 -7.50
N VAL A 160 3.59 10.77 -6.63
CA VAL A 160 3.54 12.23 -6.46
C VAL A 160 4.05 12.95 -7.71
N ASN A 161 5.21 12.57 -8.21
CA ASN A 161 5.81 13.18 -9.39
C ASN A 161 4.88 13.07 -10.61
N ALA A 162 4.34 11.87 -10.85
CA ALA A 162 3.37 11.61 -11.90
C ALA A 162 2.12 12.47 -11.84
N THR A 163 1.62 12.69 -10.63
CA THR A 163 0.47 13.56 -10.40
C THR A 163 0.82 15.00 -10.76
N LEU A 164 1.96 15.50 -10.26
CA LEU A 164 2.41 16.87 -10.50
C LEU A 164 2.77 17.13 -11.98
N ASP A 165 3.31 16.14 -12.69
CA ASP A 165 3.61 16.23 -14.13
C ASP A 165 2.34 16.39 -14.99
N LYS A 166 1.19 15.93 -14.49
CA LYS A 166 -0.11 16.05 -15.17
C LYS A 166 -0.88 17.32 -14.77
N ILE A 167 -0.39 18.08 -13.80
CA ILE A 167 -1.04 19.32 -13.33
C ILE A 167 -0.55 20.49 -14.18
N ARG A 168 -1.49 21.22 -14.79
CA ARG A 168 -1.14 22.40 -15.57
C ARG A 168 -0.70 23.55 -14.66
N PRO A 169 0.22 24.42 -15.11
CA PRO A 169 0.57 25.63 -14.36
C PRO A 169 -0.69 26.46 -14.03
N GLY A 170 -0.87 26.78 -12.75
CA GLY A 170 -2.01 27.56 -12.24
C GLY A 170 -3.34 26.80 -12.12
N GLU A 171 -3.38 25.48 -12.36
CA GLU A 171 -4.60 24.69 -12.20
C GLU A 171 -4.99 24.55 -10.72
N ASP A 172 -6.24 24.90 -10.42
CA ASP A 172 -6.83 24.76 -9.09
C ASP A 172 -7.52 23.39 -8.97
N ALA A 173 -6.96 22.50 -8.14
CA ALA A 173 -7.37 21.10 -8.12
C ALA A 173 -7.29 20.47 -6.73
N ALA A 174 -8.21 19.54 -6.46
CA ALA A 174 -8.06 18.56 -5.40
C ALA A 174 -7.41 17.27 -5.94
N ILE A 175 -6.47 16.75 -5.17
CA ILE A 175 -5.83 15.45 -5.35
C ILE A 175 -6.36 14.54 -4.24
N GLY A 176 -7.13 13.53 -4.62
CA GLY A 176 -7.55 12.46 -3.72
C GLY A 176 -6.46 11.39 -3.59
N ILE A 177 -6.28 10.84 -2.39
CA ILE A 177 -5.36 9.73 -2.15
C ILE A 177 -6.11 8.62 -1.40
N LEU A 178 -6.21 7.45 -2.03
CA LEU A 178 -6.63 6.22 -1.36
C LEU A 178 -5.39 5.39 -1.06
N ALA A 179 -5.10 5.13 0.21
CA ALA A 179 -4.00 4.26 0.62
C ALA A 179 -4.37 3.44 1.85
N THR A 180 -3.51 2.53 2.29
CA THR A 180 -3.70 1.81 3.55
C THR A 180 -3.75 2.78 4.74
N VAL A 181 -4.39 2.38 5.84
CA VAL A 181 -4.46 3.20 7.06
C VAL A 181 -3.07 3.59 7.54
N GLY A 182 -2.12 2.64 7.55
CA GLY A 182 -0.71 2.92 7.87
C GLY A 182 -0.07 3.93 6.92
N THR A 183 -0.27 3.81 5.59
CA THR A 183 0.29 4.78 4.64
C THR A 183 -0.23 6.19 4.90
N ILE A 184 -1.52 6.37 5.16
CA ILE A 184 -2.07 7.69 5.49
C ILE A 184 -1.58 8.20 6.84
N ALA A 185 -1.50 7.34 7.85
CA ALA A 185 -1.01 7.71 9.18
C ALA A 185 0.45 8.22 9.15
N SER A 186 1.28 7.71 8.24
CA SER A 186 2.67 8.16 8.06
C SER A 186 2.81 9.60 7.56
N GLN A 187 1.75 10.12 6.92
CA GLN A 187 1.74 11.36 6.13
C GLN A 187 2.74 11.35 4.96
N GLY A 188 3.12 10.17 4.46
CA GLY A 188 4.15 10.04 3.42
C GLY A 188 3.77 10.79 2.15
N TYR A 189 2.54 10.61 1.65
CA TYR A 189 2.07 11.34 0.49
C TYR A 189 1.95 12.85 0.75
N GLU A 190 1.39 13.26 1.88
CA GLU A 190 1.19 14.68 2.22
C GLU A 190 2.51 15.44 2.30
N LYS A 191 3.52 14.85 2.96
CA LYS A 191 4.87 15.43 3.06
C LYS A 191 5.54 15.53 1.70
N THR A 192 5.47 14.46 0.90
CA THR A 192 6.07 14.44 -0.44
C THR A 192 5.37 15.42 -1.39
N PHE A 193 4.04 15.48 -1.40
CA PHE A 193 3.29 16.50 -2.16
C PHE A 193 3.65 17.91 -1.70
N GLY A 194 3.67 18.18 -0.40
CA GLY A 194 4.03 19.51 0.13
C GLY A 194 5.41 19.97 -0.33
N THR A 195 6.38 19.06 -0.32
CA THR A 195 7.75 19.35 -0.76
C THR A 195 7.84 19.54 -2.28
N GLN A 196 7.34 18.58 -3.06
CA GLN A 196 7.49 18.57 -4.51
C GLN A 196 6.63 19.64 -5.19
N ALA A 197 5.40 19.86 -4.70
CA ALA A 197 4.53 20.93 -5.20
C ALA A 197 5.13 22.31 -4.92
N GLY A 198 5.80 22.49 -3.78
CA GLY A 198 6.53 23.71 -3.43
C GLY A 198 7.69 23.98 -4.39
N ILE A 199 8.52 22.97 -4.66
CA ILE A 199 9.65 23.05 -5.61
C ILE A 199 9.17 23.41 -7.02
N ARG A 200 8.05 22.83 -7.45
CA ARG A 200 7.47 23.03 -8.80
C ARG A 200 6.57 24.28 -8.91
N GLY A 201 6.41 25.04 -7.83
CA GLY A 201 5.66 26.31 -7.84
C GLY A 201 4.14 26.15 -7.96
N HIS A 202 3.57 25.02 -7.54
CA HIS A 202 2.11 24.83 -7.55
C HIS A 202 1.39 25.58 -6.41
N GLY A 203 2.12 26.05 -5.38
CA GLY A 203 1.61 26.90 -4.30
C GLY A 203 0.33 26.37 -3.64
N ASP A 204 -0.56 27.27 -3.25
CA ASP A 204 -1.84 26.93 -2.60
C ASP A 204 -2.91 26.45 -3.59
N ASN A 205 -2.59 26.24 -4.89
CA ASN A 205 -3.54 25.81 -5.91
C ASN A 205 -3.91 24.32 -5.82
N LEU A 206 -3.17 23.54 -5.02
CA LEU A 206 -3.45 22.12 -4.83
C LEU A 206 -4.00 21.85 -3.43
N MET A 207 -5.07 21.06 -3.37
CA MET A 207 -5.63 20.53 -2.12
C MET A 207 -5.44 19.02 -2.09
N VAL A 208 -4.63 18.52 -1.17
CA VAL A 208 -4.47 17.07 -0.96
C VAL A 208 -5.51 16.59 0.05
N VAL A 209 -6.30 15.59 -0.33
CA VAL A 209 -7.28 14.93 0.55
C VAL A 209 -7.03 13.43 0.56
N SER A 210 -6.62 12.92 1.71
CA SER A 210 -6.26 11.51 1.87
C SER A 210 -7.28 10.73 2.67
N HIS A 211 -7.49 9.47 2.33
CA HIS A 211 -8.38 8.55 3.03
C HIS A 211 -7.75 7.17 3.21
N GLY A 212 -7.74 6.70 4.47
CA GLY A 212 -7.26 5.37 4.83
C GLY A 212 -8.29 4.31 4.51
N SER A 213 -7.92 3.35 3.65
CA SER A 213 -8.84 2.34 3.10
C SER A 213 -8.71 1.02 3.86
N PHE A 214 -9.28 0.99 5.07
CA PHE A 214 -9.22 -0.14 5.99
C PHE A 214 -9.93 -1.40 5.45
N GLY A 215 -9.24 -2.53 5.45
CA GLY A 215 -9.76 -3.81 5.00
C GLY A 215 -9.83 -3.97 3.47
N PHE A 216 -9.47 -2.93 2.70
CA PHE A 216 -9.62 -2.98 1.25
C PHE A 216 -8.57 -3.87 0.57
N ALA A 217 -7.30 -3.80 1.01
CA ALA A 217 -6.25 -4.65 0.47
C ALA A 217 -6.52 -6.13 0.84
N GLU A 218 -6.91 -6.36 2.09
CA GLU A 218 -7.27 -7.65 2.64
C GLU A 218 -8.47 -8.28 1.91
N ALA A 219 -9.48 -7.48 1.56
CA ALA A 219 -10.60 -7.94 0.75
C ALA A 219 -10.17 -8.35 -0.67
N VAL A 220 -9.22 -7.62 -1.29
CA VAL A 220 -8.66 -7.98 -2.62
C VAL A 220 -7.91 -9.32 -2.54
N ASP A 221 -7.18 -9.55 -1.44
CA ASP A 221 -6.48 -10.81 -1.20
C ASP A 221 -7.42 -11.95 -0.76
N GLY A 222 -8.69 -11.65 -0.47
CA GLY A 222 -9.66 -12.66 -0.04
C GLY A 222 -9.46 -13.12 1.40
N GLU A 223 -8.94 -12.27 2.27
CA GLU A 223 -8.88 -12.56 3.70
C GLU A 223 -10.29 -12.68 4.27
N ARG A 224 -10.62 -13.85 4.84
CA ARG A 224 -11.99 -14.18 5.28
C ARG A 224 -12.60 -13.21 6.30
N ASP A 225 -11.78 -12.55 7.11
CA ASP A 225 -12.26 -11.55 8.08
C ASP A 225 -12.71 -10.24 7.41
N PHE A 226 -12.43 -10.07 6.11
CA PHE A 226 -12.80 -8.90 5.32
C PHE A 226 -13.65 -9.24 4.08
N ALA A 227 -13.46 -10.43 3.49
CA ALA A 227 -14.28 -10.95 2.41
C ALA A 227 -14.25 -12.50 2.41
N ASP A 228 -15.38 -13.11 2.76
CA ASP A 228 -15.57 -14.56 2.75
C ASP A 228 -16.63 -14.93 1.69
N LYS A 229 -16.17 -15.46 0.56
CA LYS A 229 -17.04 -15.86 -0.56
C LYS A 229 -17.99 -17.01 -0.19
N ASP A 230 -17.62 -17.81 0.81
CA ASP A 230 -18.39 -18.97 1.27
C ASP A 230 -19.38 -18.61 2.38
N ALA A 231 -19.28 -17.40 2.96
CA ALA A 231 -20.20 -16.94 3.99
C ALA A 231 -21.63 -16.81 3.44
N THR A 232 -22.61 -17.26 4.21
CA THR A 232 -24.04 -17.20 3.84
C THR A 232 -24.81 -16.10 4.56
N GLY A 233 -24.14 -15.37 5.45
CA GLY A 233 -24.69 -14.27 6.23
C GLY A 233 -23.60 -13.57 7.05
N PRO A 234 -23.94 -12.48 7.76
CA PRO A 234 -22.97 -11.72 8.55
C PRO A 234 -22.24 -12.56 9.61
N GLY A 235 -20.93 -12.38 9.72
CA GLY A 235 -20.07 -13.13 10.65
C GLY A 235 -19.51 -12.29 11.79
N ASN A 236 -19.31 -12.89 12.96
CA ASN A 236 -18.71 -12.22 14.13
C ASN A 236 -17.20 -11.97 14.01
N SER A 237 -16.52 -12.66 13.10
CA SER A 237 -15.10 -12.45 12.82
C SER A 237 -14.85 -11.26 11.90
N TYR A 238 -15.89 -10.72 11.24
CA TYR A 238 -15.77 -9.60 10.32
C TYR A 238 -15.10 -8.39 10.99
N ARG A 239 -14.13 -7.80 10.28
CA ARG A 239 -13.36 -6.65 10.77
C ARG A 239 -13.51 -5.39 9.91
N GLY A 240 -14.12 -5.48 8.73
CA GLY A 240 -14.21 -4.35 7.80
C GLY A 240 -15.19 -3.24 8.23
N PRO A 241 -15.40 -2.23 7.35
CA PRO A 241 -16.38 -1.17 7.58
C PRO A 241 -17.79 -1.70 7.84
N SER A 242 -18.45 -1.16 8.87
CA SER A 242 -19.79 -1.58 9.28
C SER A 242 -20.61 -0.39 9.78
N LEU A 243 -21.90 -0.61 10.07
CA LEU A 243 -22.80 0.43 10.57
C LEU A 243 -22.44 0.93 11.98
N ASP A 244 -21.75 0.10 12.76
CA ASP A 244 -21.37 0.33 14.15
C ASP A 244 -19.86 0.49 14.37
N HIS A 245 -19.05 0.33 13.31
CA HIS A 245 -17.60 0.50 13.42
C HIS A 245 -17.25 1.91 13.96
N PRO A 246 -16.34 2.04 14.95
CA PRO A 246 -16.06 3.32 15.61
C PRO A 246 -15.42 4.36 14.70
N GLN A 247 -14.55 3.93 13.77
CA GLN A 247 -13.82 4.82 12.85
C GLN A 247 -14.29 4.70 11.39
N PHE A 248 -14.47 3.48 10.88
CA PHE A 248 -14.89 3.20 9.49
C PHE A 248 -16.39 2.88 9.42
N ARG A 249 -17.22 3.83 9.85
CA ARG A 249 -18.68 3.69 9.83
C ARG A 249 -19.21 3.77 8.40
N ILE A 250 -20.18 2.91 8.08
CA ILE A 250 -21.06 3.06 6.91
C ILE A 250 -22.23 3.96 7.32
N GLU A 251 -22.32 5.14 6.73
CA GLU A 251 -23.37 6.11 7.05
C GLU A 251 -24.69 5.74 6.36
N ARG A 252 -25.75 5.54 7.14
CA ARG A 252 -27.07 5.12 6.63
C ARG A 252 -27.63 6.11 5.60
N ASP A 253 -27.49 7.40 5.87
CA ASP A 253 -28.00 8.48 5.00
C ASP A 253 -27.29 8.56 3.64
N LEU A 254 -26.15 7.87 3.52
CA LEU A 254 -25.33 7.77 2.31
C LEU A 254 -25.45 6.40 1.61
N LEU A 255 -26.24 5.44 2.14
CA LEU A 255 -26.45 4.12 1.49
C LEU A 255 -26.78 4.21 -0.01
N PRO A 256 -27.69 5.09 -0.45
CA PRO A 256 -27.97 5.25 -1.88
C PRO A 256 -26.78 5.78 -2.69
N ALA A 257 -25.92 6.62 -2.07
CA ALA A 257 -24.76 7.21 -2.73
C ALA A 257 -23.56 6.25 -2.80
N TYR A 258 -23.42 5.32 -1.85
CA TYR A 258 -22.40 4.27 -1.93
C TYR A 258 -22.63 3.37 -3.15
N GLY A 259 -23.90 3.09 -3.47
CA GLY A 259 -24.26 2.27 -4.62
C GLY A 259 -23.71 0.84 -4.50
N PHE A 260 -23.73 0.26 -3.30
CA PHE A 260 -23.21 -1.08 -3.06
C PHE A 260 -23.88 -2.12 -3.96
N ASP A 261 -23.09 -3.08 -4.42
CA ASP A 261 -23.55 -4.23 -5.19
C ASP A 261 -23.93 -5.36 -4.22
N PHE A 262 -25.23 -5.65 -4.11
CA PHE A 262 -25.77 -6.73 -3.28
C PHE A 262 -25.87 -8.06 -4.03
N SER A 263 -25.47 -8.11 -5.31
CA SER A 263 -25.54 -9.36 -6.08
C SER A 263 -24.48 -10.35 -5.61
N SER A 264 -24.70 -11.64 -5.89
CA SER A 264 -23.64 -12.65 -5.87
C SER A 264 -22.81 -12.70 -4.59
N ASN A 265 -23.46 -12.55 -3.43
CA ASN A 265 -22.82 -12.59 -2.11
C ASN A 265 -21.79 -11.47 -1.85
N LYS A 266 -21.82 -10.36 -2.60
CA LYS A 266 -20.86 -9.25 -2.45
C LYS A 266 -21.13 -8.33 -1.24
N MET A 267 -22.30 -8.49 -0.62
CA MET A 267 -22.70 -7.85 0.64
C MET A 267 -23.37 -8.90 1.51
N LEU A 268 -23.08 -8.89 2.81
CA LEU A 268 -23.78 -9.69 3.81
C LEU A 268 -24.57 -8.74 4.71
N TYR A 269 -25.83 -9.07 4.99
CA TYR A 269 -26.68 -8.20 5.79
C TYR A 269 -27.78 -8.96 6.53
N GLU A 270 -28.32 -8.33 7.57
CA GLU A 270 -29.55 -8.74 8.23
C GLU A 270 -30.62 -7.64 8.07
N GLY A 271 -31.88 -8.03 7.91
CA GLY A 271 -32.99 -7.09 7.71
C GLY A 271 -33.25 -6.78 6.22
N LEU A 272 -33.65 -5.54 5.93
CA LEU A 272 -33.98 -5.09 4.57
C LEU A 272 -32.77 -4.39 3.94
N VAL A 273 -32.58 -4.53 2.63
CA VAL A 273 -31.47 -3.90 1.87
C VAL A 273 -31.42 -2.38 2.07
N ASP A 274 -32.58 -1.72 2.06
CA ASP A 274 -32.66 -0.26 2.20
C ASP A 274 -32.56 0.21 3.66
N ASN A 275 -32.68 -0.70 4.62
CA ASN A 275 -32.54 -0.40 6.05
C ASN A 275 -31.97 -1.61 6.82
N PRO A 276 -30.70 -1.95 6.60
CA PRO A 276 -30.10 -3.15 7.18
C PRO A 276 -29.88 -2.97 8.68
N LEU A 277 -30.07 -4.02 9.47
CA LEU A 277 -29.70 -4.03 10.89
C LEU A 277 -28.20 -4.27 11.06
N VAL A 278 -27.67 -5.20 10.26
CA VAL A 278 -26.25 -5.53 10.14
C VAL A 278 -25.87 -5.41 8.66
N LEU A 279 -24.69 -4.88 8.38
CA LEU A 279 -24.18 -4.73 7.02
C LEU A 279 -22.66 -4.96 7.02
N GLN A 280 -22.20 -5.87 6.17
CA GLN A 280 -20.79 -6.22 6.00
C GLN A 280 -20.45 -6.24 4.51
N LEU A 281 -19.36 -5.58 4.15
CA LEU A 281 -18.83 -5.62 2.78
C LEU A 281 -18.18 -6.98 2.56
N ASN A 282 -18.51 -7.66 1.45
CA ASN A 282 -18.01 -9.00 1.17
C ASN A 282 -17.37 -9.13 -0.23
N ALA A 283 -16.99 -7.98 -0.81
CA ALA A 283 -16.32 -7.93 -2.10
C ALA A 283 -15.46 -6.66 -2.24
N PRO A 284 -14.28 -6.75 -2.86
CA PRO A 284 -13.40 -5.59 -3.10
C PRO A 284 -14.10 -4.39 -3.77
N GLU A 285 -15.06 -4.64 -4.66
CA GLU A 285 -15.81 -3.59 -5.34
C GLU A 285 -16.58 -2.70 -4.35
N ASN A 286 -17.13 -3.30 -3.28
CA ASN A 286 -17.88 -2.56 -2.27
C ASN A 286 -16.93 -1.82 -1.31
N TYR A 287 -15.75 -2.35 -1.04
CA TYR A 287 -14.69 -1.58 -0.35
C TYR A 287 -14.24 -0.37 -1.16
N ALA A 288 -13.99 -0.54 -2.47
CA ALA A 288 -13.65 0.55 -3.37
C ALA A 288 -14.72 1.65 -3.32
N ARG A 289 -16.00 1.25 -3.34
CA ARG A 289 -17.12 2.18 -3.25
C ARG A 289 -17.19 2.92 -1.93
N TYR A 290 -17.10 2.19 -0.83
CA TYR A 290 -17.12 2.75 0.51
C TYR A 290 -16.03 3.82 0.67
N HIS A 291 -14.78 3.46 0.38
CA HIS A 291 -13.64 4.35 0.59
C HIS A 291 -13.60 5.53 -0.37
N LEU A 292 -14.03 5.36 -1.62
CA LEU A 292 -14.12 6.48 -2.56
C LEU A 292 -15.17 7.50 -2.10
N LEU A 293 -16.35 7.07 -1.68
CA LEU A 293 -17.36 8.01 -1.16
C LEU A 293 -16.87 8.70 0.11
N SER A 294 -16.24 7.98 1.04
CA SER A 294 -15.67 8.58 2.24
C SER A 294 -14.63 9.66 1.92
N LEU A 295 -13.78 9.44 0.91
CA LEU A 295 -12.82 10.45 0.44
C LEU A 295 -13.54 11.67 -0.13
N VAL A 296 -14.56 11.45 -0.97
CA VAL A 296 -15.34 12.54 -1.59
C VAL A 296 -16.11 13.34 -0.54
N GLU A 297 -16.69 12.69 0.48
CA GLU A 297 -17.35 13.35 1.60
C GLU A 297 -16.35 14.15 2.45
N LYS A 298 -15.16 13.60 2.69
CA LYS A 298 -14.08 14.32 3.35
C LYS A 298 -13.68 15.56 2.55
N LEU A 299 -13.55 15.45 1.22
CA LEU A 299 -13.31 16.61 0.37
C LEU A 299 -14.46 17.63 0.48
N ARG A 300 -15.72 17.19 0.34
CA ARG A 300 -16.93 18.03 0.38
C ARG A 300 -17.06 18.84 1.66
N SER A 301 -16.63 18.28 2.79
CA SER A 301 -16.72 18.92 4.12
C SER A 301 -15.65 20.01 4.36
N ASN A 302 -14.69 20.20 3.45
CA ASN A 302 -13.75 21.32 3.54
C ASN A 302 -14.46 22.66 3.33
N LYS A 303 -13.93 23.73 3.93
CA LYS A 303 -14.53 25.09 3.86
C LYS A 303 -14.65 25.60 2.42
N ASN A 304 -13.63 25.36 1.61
CA ASN A 304 -13.53 25.76 0.20
C ASN A 304 -13.02 24.55 -0.61
N PRO A 305 -13.87 23.55 -0.87
CA PRO A 305 -13.40 22.34 -1.53
C PRO A 305 -13.05 22.66 -2.98
N LYS A 306 -11.92 22.13 -3.43
CA LYS A 306 -11.53 22.18 -4.84
C LYS A 306 -12.11 21.00 -5.58
N GLN A 307 -12.19 21.11 -6.90
CA GLN A 307 -12.69 20.02 -7.72
C GLN A 307 -11.69 18.85 -7.73
N LEU A 308 -12.15 17.64 -7.40
CA LEU A 308 -11.36 16.41 -7.49
C LEU A 308 -11.01 16.15 -8.96
N ARG A 309 -9.72 16.29 -9.30
CA ARG A 309 -9.19 16.12 -10.66
C ARG A 309 -8.22 14.96 -10.77
N TYR A 310 -7.58 14.59 -9.67
CA TYR A 310 -6.58 13.53 -9.62
C TYR A 310 -6.90 12.58 -8.48
N LEU A 311 -6.75 11.27 -8.70
CA LEU A 311 -6.93 10.25 -7.67
C LEU A 311 -5.74 9.29 -7.67
N VAL A 312 -4.93 9.35 -6.62
CA VAL A 312 -3.76 8.48 -6.42
C VAL A 312 -4.19 7.19 -5.76
N LEU A 313 -3.83 6.06 -6.36
CA LEU A 313 -4.01 4.72 -5.83
C LEU A 313 -2.76 4.31 -5.05
N GLY A 314 -2.64 4.78 -3.80
CA GLY A 314 -1.52 4.56 -2.89
C GLY A 314 -1.46 3.17 -2.25
N CYS A 315 -1.87 2.12 -2.96
CA CYS A 315 -1.71 0.74 -2.57
C CYS A 315 -1.65 -0.16 -3.81
N THR A 316 -0.80 -1.18 -3.77
CA THR A 316 -0.60 -2.15 -4.85
C THR A 316 -1.86 -2.97 -5.21
N HIS A 317 -2.86 -3.02 -4.33
CA HIS A 317 -4.11 -3.76 -4.55
C HIS A 317 -5.19 -2.96 -5.27
N TYR A 318 -5.13 -1.62 -5.22
CA TYR A 318 -6.21 -0.77 -5.70
C TYR A 318 -6.32 -0.70 -7.25
N PRO A 319 -5.24 -0.91 -8.03
CA PRO A 319 -5.35 -1.02 -9.48
C PRO A 319 -6.37 -2.06 -9.98
N TYR A 320 -6.57 -3.16 -9.23
CA TYR A 320 -7.58 -4.17 -9.56
C TYR A 320 -9.03 -3.61 -9.56
N GLN A 321 -9.25 -2.44 -8.95
CA GLN A 321 -10.57 -1.82 -8.81
C GLN A 321 -10.74 -0.52 -9.60
N ILE A 322 -9.82 -0.20 -10.52
CA ILE A 322 -9.90 1.00 -11.38
C ILE A 322 -11.24 1.06 -12.14
N ALA A 323 -11.75 -0.06 -12.63
CA ALA A 323 -13.03 -0.11 -13.34
C ALA A 323 -14.20 0.29 -12.43
N THR A 324 -14.24 -0.24 -11.21
CA THR A 324 -15.24 0.08 -10.18
C THR A 324 -15.16 1.55 -9.75
N ILE A 325 -13.94 2.05 -9.47
CA ILE A 325 -13.69 3.44 -9.09
C ILE A 325 -14.18 4.40 -10.18
N ASN A 326 -13.80 4.16 -11.44
CA ASN A 326 -14.23 4.99 -12.56
C ASN A 326 -15.74 4.96 -12.77
N LYS A 327 -16.38 3.80 -12.60
CA LYS A 327 -17.84 3.67 -12.66
C LYS A 327 -18.49 4.52 -11.58
N MET A 328 -18.03 4.41 -10.34
CA MET A 328 -18.58 5.16 -9.22
C MET A 328 -18.39 6.68 -9.37
N LEU A 329 -17.22 7.16 -9.83
CA LEU A 329 -17.00 8.60 -10.07
C LEU A 329 -18.06 9.19 -11.02
N ARG A 330 -18.46 8.44 -12.05
CA ARG A 330 -19.54 8.83 -12.96
C ARG A 330 -20.91 8.78 -12.28
N GLU A 331 -21.20 7.72 -11.53
CA GLU A 331 -22.44 7.55 -10.77
C GLU A 331 -22.65 8.71 -9.79
N LEU A 332 -21.62 9.08 -9.02
CA LEU A 332 -21.66 10.19 -8.06
C LEU A 332 -21.96 11.53 -8.73
N ARG A 333 -21.38 11.83 -9.91
CA ARG A 333 -21.69 13.07 -10.65
C ARG A 333 -23.15 13.18 -11.07
N THR A 334 -23.81 12.04 -11.28
CA THR A 334 -25.23 11.97 -11.64
C THR A 334 -26.15 11.70 -10.45
N TYR A 335 -25.59 11.41 -9.28
CA TYR A 335 -26.34 11.16 -8.06
C TYR A 335 -27.13 12.40 -7.67
N GLU A 336 -28.44 12.21 -7.53
CA GLU A 336 -29.41 13.25 -7.20
C GLU A 336 -30.06 12.91 -5.87
N LYS A 337 -30.17 13.92 -5.01
CA LYS A 337 -30.90 13.85 -3.75
C LYS A 337 -31.63 15.17 -3.54
N ASP A 338 -32.95 15.10 -3.44
CA ASP A 338 -33.83 16.24 -3.18
C ASP A 338 -33.68 17.40 -4.18
N GLY A 339 -33.50 17.07 -5.47
CA GLY A 339 -33.30 18.01 -6.57
C GLY A 339 -31.88 18.57 -6.68
N ILE A 340 -30.95 18.10 -5.86
CA ILE A 340 -29.57 18.59 -5.79
C ILE A 340 -28.61 17.48 -6.25
N TYR A 341 -27.56 17.88 -6.97
CA TYR A 341 -26.46 16.99 -7.37
C TYR A 341 -25.21 17.27 -6.51
N PRO A 342 -25.10 16.71 -5.29
CA PRO A 342 -24.11 17.13 -4.30
C PRO A 342 -22.65 16.93 -4.73
N TYR A 343 -22.39 16.05 -5.70
CA TYR A 343 -21.02 15.71 -6.14
C TYR A 343 -20.68 16.19 -7.55
N ARG A 344 -21.66 16.73 -8.31
CA ARG A 344 -21.48 17.03 -9.74
C ARG A 344 -20.37 18.04 -10.00
N ASP A 345 -20.33 19.13 -9.24
CA ASP A 345 -19.31 20.16 -9.43
C ASP A 345 -18.04 19.89 -8.62
N LEU A 346 -18.17 19.06 -7.58
CA LEU A 346 -17.07 18.63 -6.72
C LEU A 346 -16.11 17.64 -7.39
N ILE A 347 -16.62 16.75 -8.24
CA ILE A 347 -15.81 15.76 -8.97
C ILE A 347 -15.66 16.27 -10.40
N ALA A 348 -14.46 16.30 -10.98
CA ALA A 348 -14.29 16.68 -12.38
C ALA A 348 -14.96 15.70 -13.35
N GLU A 349 -15.32 16.14 -14.56
CA GLU A 349 -15.90 15.26 -15.59
C GLU A 349 -14.97 14.08 -15.93
N LYS A 350 -13.67 14.35 -15.95
CA LYS A 350 -12.61 13.35 -16.02
C LYS A 350 -11.69 13.52 -14.82
N VAL A 351 -11.61 12.48 -14.00
CA VAL A 351 -10.60 12.36 -12.93
C VAL A 351 -9.46 11.51 -13.47
N GLU A 352 -8.25 12.02 -13.42
CA GLU A 352 -7.06 11.26 -13.78
C GLU A 352 -6.71 10.29 -12.65
N ILE A 353 -6.78 8.99 -12.93
CA ILE A 353 -6.34 7.95 -12.00
C ILE A 353 -4.82 7.81 -12.12
N ILE A 354 -4.13 7.94 -10.99
CA ILE A 354 -2.69 7.80 -10.90
C ILE A 354 -2.37 6.47 -10.26
N ASP A 355 -1.77 5.58 -11.04
CA ASP A 355 -1.16 4.34 -10.57
C ASP A 355 0.34 4.57 -10.37
N PRO A 356 0.85 4.58 -9.13
CA PRO A 356 2.27 4.77 -8.85
C PRO A 356 3.20 3.74 -9.52
N ALA A 357 2.68 2.56 -9.88
CA ALA A 357 3.45 1.49 -10.50
C ALA A 357 4.09 1.90 -11.84
N LEU A 358 3.34 2.60 -12.70
CA LEU A 358 3.83 3.01 -14.02
C LEU A 358 5.01 3.97 -13.93
N GLU A 359 4.96 4.85 -12.94
CA GLU A 359 5.91 5.96 -12.83
C GLU A 359 7.17 5.52 -12.09
N THR A 360 7.02 4.48 -11.25
CA THR A 360 8.16 3.74 -10.69
C THR A 360 9.00 3.11 -11.81
N ALA A 361 8.39 2.62 -12.89
CA ALA A 361 9.12 2.09 -14.04
C ALA A 361 9.96 3.17 -14.76
N CYS A 362 9.39 4.36 -14.95
CA CYS A 362 10.09 5.50 -15.52
C CYS A 362 11.27 5.94 -14.64
N GLU A 363 11.05 6.11 -13.34
CA GLU A 363 12.09 6.52 -12.38
C GLU A 363 13.22 5.49 -12.30
N LEU A 364 12.88 4.19 -12.34
CA LEU A 364 13.84 3.09 -12.40
C LEU A 364 14.70 3.16 -13.66
N TYR A 365 14.09 3.36 -14.83
CA TYR A 365 14.82 3.51 -16.08
C TYR A 365 15.80 4.69 -16.04
N TYR A 366 15.35 5.88 -15.63
CA TYR A 366 16.23 7.05 -15.55
C TYR A 366 17.35 6.88 -14.52
N THR A 367 17.06 6.23 -13.39
CA THR A 367 18.09 5.92 -12.39
C THR A 367 19.17 5.02 -12.96
N LEU A 368 18.79 3.94 -13.63
CA LEU A 368 19.74 3.01 -14.26
C LEU A 368 20.50 3.67 -15.40
N LEU A 369 19.85 4.51 -16.20
CA LEU A 369 20.49 5.25 -17.29
C LEU A 369 21.57 6.20 -16.75
N ASN A 370 21.22 7.02 -15.76
CA ASN A 370 22.13 8.02 -15.18
C ASN A 370 23.35 7.39 -14.52
N ASP A 371 23.19 6.20 -13.93
CA ASP A 371 24.28 5.48 -13.27
C ASP A 371 25.02 4.50 -14.20
N SER A 372 24.67 4.48 -15.50
CA SER A 372 25.24 3.53 -16.49
C SER A 372 25.07 2.05 -16.08
N LEU A 373 23.92 1.73 -15.48
CA LEU A 373 23.57 0.40 -14.94
C LEU A 373 22.57 -0.39 -15.81
N LEU A 374 22.11 0.17 -16.94
CA LEU A 374 21.30 -0.57 -17.90
C LEU A 374 22.07 -1.78 -18.45
N THR A 375 21.37 -2.90 -18.57
CA THR A 375 21.92 -4.09 -19.22
C THR A 375 22.12 -3.86 -20.72
N PHE A 376 23.18 -4.44 -21.28
CA PHE A 376 23.43 -4.48 -22.73
C PHE A 376 23.15 -5.86 -23.34
N ASN A 377 22.59 -6.78 -22.55
CA ASN A 377 22.24 -8.11 -23.03
C ASN A 377 20.99 -8.05 -23.93
N LEU A 378 20.92 -8.93 -24.93
CA LEU A 378 19.77 -9.10 -25.82
C LEU A 378 18.85 -10.26 -25.39
N ALA A 379 19.19 -10.97 -24.31
CA ALA A 379 18.34 -12.02 -23.76
C ALA A 379 16.99 -11.43 -23.30
N PRO A 380 15.88 -12.16 -23.40
CA PRO A 380 14.61 -11.74 -22.80
C PRO A 380 14.75 -11.54 -21.30
N SER A 381 13.93 -10.66 -20.73
CA SER A 381 13.83 -10.49 -19.29
C SER A 381 13.49 -11.81 -18.60
N SER A 382 14.10 -12.03 -17.44
CA SER A 382 13.88 -13.23 -16.62
C SER A 382 13.75 -12.82 -15.16
N ALA A 383 13.04 -13.61 -14.36
CA ALA A 383 12.82 -13.28 -12.97
C ALA A 383 12.89 -14.50 -12.05
N ARG A 384 13.37 -14.28 -10.82
CA ARG A 384 13.24 -15.22 -9.69
C ARG A 384 12.27 -14.65 -8.69
N PHE A 385 11.37 -15.49 -8.16
CA PHE A 385 10.31 -15.07 -7.25
C PHE A 385 10.43 -15.79 -5.93
N TYR A 386 10.43 -15.02 -4.85
CA TYR A 386 10.53 -15.51 -3.48
C TYR A 386 9.39 -14.99 -2.63
N ILE A 387 8.91 -15.79 -1.70
CA ILE A 387 7.85 -15.44 -0.75
C ILE A 387 8.27 -15.88 0.66
N SER A 388 7.93 -15.09 1.67
CA SER A 388 8.11 -15.52 3.06
C SER A 388 6.92 -16.37 3.51
N ILE A 389 7.20 -17.45 4.24
CA ILE A 389 6.21 -18.29 4.90
C ILE A 389 6.52 -18.37 6.39
N PRO A 390 5.52 -18.59 7.25
CA PRO A 390 5.76 -18.86 8.66
C PRO A 390 6.64 -20.10 8.85
N TYR A 391 7.74 -19.96 9.60
CA TYR A 391 8.58 -21.08 10.02
C TYR A 391 7.81 -21.92 11.03
N LYS A 392 7.38 -23.12 10.64
CA LYS A 392 6.63 -24.02 11.50
C LYS A 392 7.52 -24.56 12.61
N ASN A 393 7.47 -23.93 13.77
CA ASN A 393 8.13 -24.40 14.98
C ASN A 393 7.17 -25.31 15.77
N PRO A 394 7.43 -26.63 15.89
CA PRO A 394 6.57 -27.54 16.64
C PRO A 394 6.43 -27.20 18.13
N GLY A 395 7.37 -26.44 18.69
CA GLY A 395 7.31 -25.97 20.08
C GLY A 395 6.36 -24.79 20.31
N HIS A 396 5.84 -24.18 19.25
CA HIS A 396 4.99 -22.97 19.31
C HIS A 396 3.77 -23.03 18.38
N PRO A 397 2.90 -24.05 18.49
CA PRO A 397 1.72 -24.17 17.62
C PRO A 397 0.72 -23.01 17.78
N GLU A 398 0.73 -22.30 18.91
CA GLU A 398 -0.13 -21.14 19.20
C GLU A 398 0.14 -19.93 18.30
N ARG A 399 1.29 -19.90 17.61
CA ARG A 399 1.66 -18.82 16.69
C ARG A 399 0.87 -18.86 15.39
N PHE A 400 0.17 -19.97 15.08
CA PHE A 400 -0.44 -20.21 13.77
C PHE A 400 -1.96 -20.34 13.81
N ASP A 401 -2.64 -19.81 12.80
CA ASP A 401 -4.07 -20.02 12.58
C ASP A 401 -4.35 -21.38 11.90
N SER A 402 -5.64 -21.68 11.66
CA SER A 402 -6.06 -22.94 11.02
C SER A 402 -5.56 -23.09 9.58
N LEU A 403 -5.11 -22.00 8.95
CA LEU A 403 -4.52 -21.97 7.61
C LEU A 403 -2.98 -22.00 7.65
N GLY A 404 -2.38 -22.07 8.84
CA GLY A 404 -0.93 -22.10 9.04
C GLY A 404 -0.25 -20.73 8.88
N ARG A 405 -1.02 -19.63 8.85
CA ARG A 405 -0.52 -18.25 8.85
C ARG A 405 -0.25 -17.80 10.28
N PHE A 406 0.52 -16.74 10.48
CA PHE A 406 0.63 -16.16 11.82
C PHE A 406 -0.70 -15.62 12.33
N THR A 407 -1.01 -15.90 13.61
CA THR A 407 -2.13 -15.26 14.32
C THR A 407 -1.91 -13.76 14.41
N TYR A 408 -3.00 -13.00 14.58
CA TYR A 408 -2.97 -11.55 14.74
C TYR A 408 -2.09 -11.17 15.94
N GLU A 409 -2.33 -11.84 17.08
CA GLU A 409 -1.66 -11.61 18.35
C GLU A 409 -0.16 -11.86 18.25
N TYR A 410 0.26 -12.92 17.56
CA TYR A 410 1.67 -13.19 17.37
C TYR A 410 2.29 -12.18 16.39
N LYS A 411 1.65 -11.94 15.23
CA LYS A 411 2.16 -11.06 14.18
C LYS A 411 2.45 -9.65 14.70
N TYR A 412 1.47 -9.07 15.39
CA TYR A 412 1.52 -7.71 15.94
C TYR A 412 1.90 -7.68 17.43
N GLY A 413 2.29 -8.81 18.03
CA GLY A 413 2.85 -8.87 19.38
C GLY A 413 4.37 -8.74 19.43
N ARG A 414 5.05 -9.05 18.32
CA ARG A 414 6.52 -9.04 18.19
C ARG A 414 7.14 -7.66 18.42
N GLN A 415 8.42 -7.67 18.80
CA GLN A 415 9.18 -6.49 19.20
C GLN A 415 10.44 -6.38 18.33
N PRO A 416 10.91 -5.16 18.01
CA PRO A 416 12.17 -4.97 17.30
C PRO A 416 13.37 -5.45 18.15
N GLY A 417 14.45 -5.82 17.48
CA GLY A 417 15.68 -6.32 18.09
C GLY A 417 15.62 -7.77 18.55
N VAL A 418 14.54 -8.50 18.24
CA VAL A 418 14.39 -9.92 18.53
C VAL A 418 14.56 -10.71 17.22
N PHE A 419 15.78 -11.19 16.99
CA PHE A 419 16.15 -11.89 15.76
C PHE A 419 15.93 -13.41 15.88
N GLU A 420 14.67 -13.84 15.90
CA GLU A 420 14.29 -15.25 15.81
C GLU A 420 14.07 -15.67 14.34
N ARG A 421 14.35 -16.95 14.05
CA ARG A 421 13.94 -17.55 12.76
C ARG A 421 12.45 -17.86 12.81
N ASP A 422 11.65 -16.83 12.56
CA ASP A 422 10.19 -16.95 12.52
C ASP A 422 9.65 -17.20 11.10
N THR A 423 10.44 -16.91 10.08
CA THR A 423 10.01 -17.01 8.68
C THR A 423 11.04 -17.74 7.85
N ASP A 424 10.59 -18.54 6.89
CA ASP A 424 11.41 -19.07 5.81
C ASP A 424 11.12 -18.32 4.51
N ILE A 425 12.16 -18.06 3.71
CA ILE A 425 12.02 -17.49 2.37
C ILE A 425 12.16 -18.63 1.38
N VAL A 426 11.12 -18.86 0.59
CA VAL A 426 11.00 -19.98 -0.33
C VAL A 426 10.67 -19.49 -1.74
N PRO A 427 11.04 -20.22 -2.81
CA PRO A 427 10.59 -19.88 -4.15
C PRO A 427 9.07 -19.93 -4.27
N PHE A 428 8.50 -19.13 -5.17
CA PHE A 428 7.09 -19.28 -5.55
C PHE A 428 6.82 -20.70 -6.08
N SER A 429 5.70 -21.28 -5.68
CA SER A 429 5.18 -22.54 -6.24
C SER A 429 3.66 -22.61 -6.07
N ALA A 430 3.00 -23.45 -6.86
CA ALA A 430 1.56 -23.70 -6.75
C ALA A 430 1.15 -24.33 -5.41
N ASP A 431 2.11 -24.89 -4.66
CA ASP A 431 1.87 -25.46 -3.33
C ASP A 431 1.88 -24.39 -2.22
N ILE A 432 2.52 -23.24 -2.47
CA ILE A 432 2.69 -22.16 -1.49
C ILE A 432 1.67 -21.04 -1.72
N ILE A 433 1.37 -20.72 -2.98
CA ILE A 433 0.47 -19.64 -3.34
C ILE A 433 -0.91 -20.21 -3.65
N ASP A 434 -1.92 -19.70 -2.96
CA ASP A 434 -3.28 -20.20 -3.09
C ASP A 434 -3.85 -19.97 -4.50
N GLN A 435 -4.83 -20.81 -4.88
CA GLN A 435 -5.42 -20.79 -6.21
C GLN A 435 -6.08 -19.44 -6.56
N GLN A 436 -6.70 -18.77 -5.58
CA GLN A 436 -7.36 -17.48 -5.82
C GLN A 436 -6.32 -16.40 -6.15
N THR A 437 -5.20 -16.37 -5.43
CA THR A 437 -4.08 -15.49 -5.76
C THR A 437 -3.53 -15.81 -7.14
N ILE A 438 -3.29 -17.09 -7.48
CA ILE A 438 -2.83 -17.48 -8.83
C ILE A 438 -3.79 -16.99 -9.92
N GLU A 439 -5.10 -17.18 -9.73
CA GLU A 439 -6.12 -16.73 -10.68
C GLU A 439 -6.11 -15.20 -10.87
N ARG A 440 -5.89 -14.44 -9.79
CA ARG A 440 -5.73 -12.99 -9.85
C ARG A 440 -4.47 -12.60 -10.63
N LEU A 441 -3.35 -13.29 -10.39
CA LEU A 441 -2.07 -13.00 -11.07
C LEU A 441 -2.09 -13.28 -12.58
N ARG A 442 -3.01 -14.13 -13.08
CA ARG A 442 -3.21 -14.32 -14.53
C ARG A 442 -3.60 -13.06 -15.28
N SER A 443 -4.12 -12.05 -14.58
CA SER A 443 -4.45 -10.75 -15.18
C SER A 443 -3.20 -9.91 -15.52
N LEU A 444 -2.04 -10.21 -14.91
CA LEU A 444 -0.77 -9.52 -15.13
C LEU A 444 -0.10 -10.10 -16.38
N ARG A 445 -0.38 -9.53 -17.55
CA ARG A 445 -0.06 -10.10 -18.86
C ARG A 445 1.44 -10.24 -19.12
N PHE A 446 2.27 -9.35 -18.57
CA PHE A 446 3.72 -9.35 -18.79
C PHE A 446 4.47 -10.09 -17.69
N THR A 447 3.93 -10.11 -16.48
CA THR A 447 4.49 -10.80 -15.32
C THR A 447 4.13 -12.28 -15.31
N TRP A 448 2.89 -12.62 -15.69
CA TRP A 448 2.39 -14.00 -15.67
C TRP A 448 3.30 -15.00 -16.39
N PRO A 449 3.82 -14.73 -17.61
CA PRO A 449 4.71 -15.66 -18.29
C PRO A 449 6.04 -15.93 -17.57
N LEU A 450 6.42 -15.11 -16.59
CA LEU A 450 7.63 -15.29 -15.80
C LEU A 450 7.39 -16.08 -14.51
N LEU A 451 6.14 -16.18 -14.06
CA LEU A 451 5.80 -16.90 -12.83
C LEU A 451 5.94 -18.42 -13.00
N PRO A 452 6.27 -19.17 -11.93
CA PRO A 452 6.62 -20.59 -12.03
C PRO A 452 5.41 -21.55 -11.99
N PHE A 453 4.22 -21.11 -12.44
CA PHE A 453 2.96 -21.87 -12.34
C PHE A 453 2.56 -22.58 -13.63
#